data_AF-A0A818A5C6-F1
#
_entry.id   AF-A0A818A5C6-F1
#
_cell.length_a   1.000
_cell.length_b   1.000
_cell.length_c   1.000
_cell.angle_alpha   90.00
_cell.angle_beta   90.00
_cell.angle_gamma   90.00
#
_symmetry.space_group_name_H-M   'P 1'
#
loop_
_entity.id
_entity.type
_entity.pdbx_description
1 polymer ?
#
loop_
_entity_poly.entity_id
_entity_poly.type
_entity_poly.pdbx_seq_one_letter_code
_entity_poly.pdbx_strand_id
1 'polypeptide(L)'
;MKSESTKNFTTILSYSVCAYSIKKEISYISILTKHDLHFLGYTEYIWRPLYKNLFIKKSSHDPLWLRLAQYFLLEIIDDILLYTIQHGNAIILDLFLSDRILHLPLLEIYLTDTLLFRKQLSIDIVRTILIYLTMSTNRIEKCFENVFQRFLTLWSQESFIRFSSNTQHFYICQCICICLSLNKQLKLNEDKDKIIMSVLNGIRIHIESTFDYIRRRGQFIGELIIQRINLFSPSNQLHFDTYDKNHSEIQILTKLAELNHSLNDRELSDDDDDEKEKIRMKKGQSTITEYLNL
;
A
#
# COMPACT_ATOMS: atom_id res chain seq x y z
N MET A 1 42.65 -14.07 35.02
CA MET A 1 42.60 -15.07 33.92
C MET A 1 41.40 -16.03 33.97
N LYS A 2 40.35 -15.81 34.79
CA LYS A 2 39.13 -16.66 34.81
C LYS A 2 37.84 -15.97 34.32
N SER A 3 37.93 -14.71 33.83
CA SER A 3 36.76 -13.90 33.45
C SER A 3 36.55 -13.74 31.93
N GLU A 4 37.52 -14.14 31.09
CA GLU A 4 37.41 -14.08 29.63
C GLU A 4 36.90 -15.39 29.00
N SER A 5 37.13 -16.55 29.65
CA SER A 5 36.67 -17.84 29.15
C SER A 5 35.16 -18.04 29.34
N THR A 6 34.57 -17.47 30.38
CA THR A 6 33.13 -17.54 30.65
C THR A 6 32.32 -16.66 29.71
N LYS A 7 32.83 -15.49 29.33
CA LYS A 7 32.20 -14.62 28.31
C LYS A 7 32.15 -15.32 26.95
N ASN A 8 33.25 -15.93 26.51
CA ASN A 8 33.30 -16.65 25.24
C ASN A 8 32.36 -17.87 25.20
N PHE A 9 32.19 -18.59 26.32
CA PHE A 9 31.23 -19.70 26.39
C PHE A 9 29.77 -19.25 26.31
N THR A 10 29.40 -18.13 26.94
CA THR A 10 28.04 -17.57 26.81
C THR A 10 27.75 -17.07 25.40
N THR A 11 28.73 -16.48 24.70
CA THR A 11 28.57 -16.04 23.31
C THR A 11 28.48 -17.26 22.36
N ILE A 12 29.29 -18.29 22.58
CA ILE A 12 29.24 -19.53 21.77
C ILE A 12 27.93 -20.29 22.01
N LEU A 13 27.42 -20.32 23.25
CA LEU A 13 26.11 -20.90 23.57
C LEU A 13 24.97 -20.07 22.95
N SER A 14 25.02 -18.73 22.98
CA SER A 14 24.02 -17.89 22.31
C SER A 14 24.03 -18.06 20.80
N TYR A 15 25.21 -18.18 20.18
CA TYR A 15 25.34 -18.51 18.75
C TYR A 15 24.85 -19.92 18.43
N SER A 16 25.07 -20.91 19.30
CA SER A 16 24.60 -22.29 19.10
C SER A 16 23.09 -22.45 19.26
N VAL A 17 22.46 -21.71 20.19
CA VAL A 17 21.01 -21.70 20.39
C VAL A 17 20.33 -20.90 19.28
N CYS A 18 20.89 -19.76 18.86
CA CYS A 18 20.46 -19.08 17.64
C CYS A 18 20.61 -19.99 16.43
N ALA A 19 21.75 -20.67 16.25
CA ALA A 19 21.97 -21.59 15.13
C ALA A 19 21.00 -22.78 15.15
N TYR A 20 20.60 -23.30 16.32
CA TYR A 20 19.65 -24.40 16.43
C TYR A 20 18.21 -23.96 16.15
N SER A 21 17.78 -22.80 16.67
CA SER A 21 16.49 -22.20 16.31
C SER A 21 16.43 -21.82 14.83
N ILE A 22 17.50 -21.23 14.30
CA ILE A 22 17.65 -20.91 12.88
C ILE A 22 17.65 -22.21 12.06
N LYS A 23 18.26 -23.32 12.51
CA LYS A 23 18.24 -24.60 11.78
C LYS A 23 16.84 -25.23 11.76
N LYS A 24 16.05 -25.06 12.82
CA LYS A 24 14.64 -25.51 12.87
C LYS A 24 13.76 -24.61 11.99
N GLU A 25 13.90 -23.30 12.08
CA GLU A 25 13.20 -22.32 11.24
C GLU A 25 13.58 -22.47 9.75
N ILE A 26 14.87 -22.66 9.43
CA ILE A 26 15.39 -22.98 8.09
C ILE A 26 14.88 -24.34 7.62
N SER A 27 14.73 -25.34 8.50
CA SER A 27 14.13 -26.62 8.10
C SER A 27 12.67 -26.47 7.69
N TYR A 28 11.88 -25.66 8.41
CA TYR A 28 10.52 -25.28 8.01
C TYR A 28 10.50 -24.51 6.69
N ILE A 29 11.37 -23.52 6.54
CA ILE A 29 11.56 -22.73 5.30
C ILE A 29 11.99 -23.62 4.12
N SER A 30 12.88 -24.58 4.33
CA SER A 30 13.36 -25.52 3.30
C SER A 30 12.29 -26.53 2.88
N ILE A 31 11.33 -26.83 3.76
CA ILE A 31 10.15 -27.64 3.44
C ILE A 31 9.16 -26.79 2.65
N LEU A 32 9.02 -25.50 2.99
CA LEU A 32 8.16 -24.54 2.29
C LEU A 32 8.65 -24.17 0.88
N THR A 33 9.96 -24.16 0.63
CA THR A 33 10.53 -23.79 -0.69
C THR A 33 10.76 -24.99 -1.62
N LYS A 34 10.78 -26.24 -1.11
CA LYS A 34 11.01 -27.45 -1.94
C LYS A 34 9.74 -28.02 -2.57
N HIS A 35 8.59 -27.69 -2.03
CA HIS A 35 7.30 -28.09 -2.57
C HIS A 35 6.61 -26.81 -3.00
N ASP A 36 6.16 -26.72 -4.25
CA ASP A 36 5.35 -25.62 -4.78
C ASP A 36 4.08 -25.43 -3.93
N LEU A 37 4.23 -24.85 -2.74
CA LEU A 37 3.17 -24.66 -1.79
C LEU A 37 2.40 -23.44 -2.28
N HIS A 38 1.35 -23.73 -3.04
CA HIS A 38 0.30 -22.76 -3.27
C HIS A 38 -0.30 -22.42 -1.90
N PHE A 39 0.02 -21.23 -1.36
CA PHE A 39 -0.53 -20.69 -0.11
C PHE A 39 -2.03 -20.36 -0.20
N LEU A 40 -2.70 -20.75 -1.30
CA LEU A 40 -4.05 -20.38 -1.66
C LEU A 40 -5.02 -20.66 -0.50
N GLY A 41 -5.53 -19.59 0.12
CA GLY A 41 -6.51 -19.64 1.20
C GLY A 41 -5.95 -19.84 2.62
N TYR A 42 -4.66 -20.15 2.79
CA TYR A 42 -4.02 -20.32 4.11
C TYR A 42 -2.90 -19.32 4.39
N THR A 43 -2.67 -18.38 3.46
CA THR A 43 -1.66 -17.33 3.59
C THR A 43 -1.73 -16.60 4.91
N GLU A 44 -2.93 -16.21 5.38
CA GLU A 44 -3.07 -15.50 6.65
C GLU A 44 -2.58 -16.34 7.84
N TYR A 45 -2.92 -17.62 7.91
CA TYR A 45 -2.56 -18.48 9.05
C TYR A 45 -1.07 -18.79 9.10
N ILE A 46 -0.44 -18.99 7.93
CA ILE A 46 0.98 -19.37 7.84
C ILE A 46 1.87 -18.13 7.86
N TRP A 47 1.50 -17.10 7.11
CA TRP A 47 2.34 -15.92 6.93
C TRP A 47 2.24 -14.92 8.08
N ARG A 48 1.08 -14.76 8.74
CA ARG A 48 0.93 -13.85 9.90
C ARG A 48 1.99 -14.07 10.99
N PRO A 49 2.20 -15.29 11.53
CA PRO A 49 3.20 -15.51 12.56
C PRO A 49 4.63 -15.31 12.04
N LEU A 50 4.92 -15.70 10.79
CA LEU A 50 6.23 -15.50 10.17
C LEU A 50 6.53 -14.00 9.97
N TYR A 51 5.57 -13.25 9.45
CA TYR A 51 5.64 -11.82 9.19
C TYR A 51 5.85 -11.03 10.49
N LYS A 52 5.00 -11.22 11.50
CA LYS A 52 5.09 -10.48 12.77
C LYS A 52 6.32 -10.88 13.60
N ASN A 53 6.58 -12.18 13.79
CA ASN A 53 7.57 -12.62 14.77
C ASN A 53 8.97 -12.83 14.20
N LEU A 54 9.11 -13.22 12.93
CA LEU A 54 10.41 -13.47 12.33
C LEU A 54 10.85 -12.27 11.51
N PHE A 55 10.01 -11.82 10.58
CA PHE A 55 10.44 -10.79 9.65
C PHE A 55 10.47 -9.41 10.31
N ILE A 56 9.38 -8.87 10.86
CA ILE A 56 9.42 -7.52 11.46
C ILE A 56 10.43 -7.40 12.62
N LYS A 57 10.42 -8.37 13.55
CA LYS A 57 11.29 -8.32 14.74
C LYS A 57 12.78 -8.58 14.43
N LYS A 58 13.11 -9.52 13.55
CA LYS A 58 14.51 -9.90 13.28
C LYS A 58 15.11 -9.22 12.05
N SER A 59 14.34 -8.80 11.04
CA SER A 59 14.89 -8.19 9.81
C SER A 59 15.53 -6.82 10.04
N SER A 60 15.12 -6.12 11.09
CA SER A 60 15.74 -4.87 11.54
C SER A 60 17.12 -5.06 12.15
N HIS A 61 17.44 -6.26 12.64
CA HIS A 61 18.66 -6.57 13.40
C HIS A 61 19.62 -7.49 12.65
N ASP A 62 19.15 -8.28 11.67
CA ASP A 62 19.94 -9.29 10.97
C ASP A 62 19.73 -9.25 9.43
N PRO A 63 20.79 -9.00 8.64
CA PRO A 63 20.70 -8.94 7.18
C PRO A 63 20.39 -10.29 6.51
N LEU A 64 20.63 -11.43 7.18
CA LEU A 64 20.27 -12.75 6.65
C LEU A 64 18.76 -12.95 6.64
N TRP A 65 18.09 -12.54 7.72
CA TRP A 65 16.63 -12.57 7.82
C TRP A 65 15.97 -11.65 6.81
N LEU A 66 16.59 -10.48 6.55
CA LEU A 66 16.15 -9.59 5.49
C LEU A 66 16.24 -10.27 4.12
N ARG A 67 17.38 -10.85 3.76
CA ARG A 67 17.55 -11.55 2.47
C ARG A 67 16.57 -12.69 2.28
N LEU A 68 16.31 -13.44 3.35
CA LEU A 68 15.37 -14.55 3.33
C LEU A 68 13.94 -14.06 3.14
N ALA A 69 13.52 -12.98 3.82
CA ALA A 69 12.22 -12.36 3.61
C ALA A 69 12.03 -11.91 2.16
N GLN A 70 13.07 -11.27 1.60
CA GLN A 70 13.07 -10.80 0.22
C GLN A 70 12.94 -11.95 -0.78
N TYR A 71 13.61 -13.08 -0.52
CA TYR A 71 13.50 -14.26 -1.37
C TYR A 71 12.05 -14.79 -1.41
N PHE A 72 11.45 -15.00 -0.23
CA PHE A 72 10.07 -15.50 -0.13
C PHE A 72 9.03 -14.59 -0.79
N LEU A 73 9.16 -13.28 -0.60
CA LEU A 73 8.21 -12.31 -1.14
C LEU A 73 8.24 -12.23 -2.67
N LEU A 74 9.39 -12.50 -3.27
CA LEU A 74 9.58 -12.38 -4.72
C LEU A 74 9.28 -13.67 -5.48
N GLU A 75 9.38 -14.82 -4.82
CA GLU A 75 9.04 -16.11 -5.41
C GLU A 75 7.51 -16.33 -5.43
N ILE A 76 6.79 -15.76 -4.46
CA ILE A 76 5.34 -15.95 -4.27
C ILE A 76 4.64 -14.57 -4.27
N ILE A 77 4.66 -13.93 -5.44
CA ILE A 77 4.23 -12.53 -5.64
C ILE A 77 2.75 -12.26 -5.32
N ASP A 78 1.90 -13.29 -5.21
CA ASP A 78 0.45 -13.07 -5.13
C ASP A 78 -0.07 -12.80 -3.72
N ASP A 79 -0.45 -13.84 -2.97
CA ASP A 79 -1.18 -13.67 -1.71
C ASP A 79 -0.27 -13.20 -0.57
N ILE A 80 0.99 -13.65 -0.54
CA ILE A 80 1.96 -13.29 0.49
C ILE A 80 2.30 -11.80 0.39
N LEU A 81 2.62 -11.33 -0.83
CA LEU A 81 2.89 -9.93 -1.06
C LEU A 81 1.67 -9.07 -0.74
N LEU A 82 0.47 -9.46 -1.18
CA LEU A 82 -0.76 -8.75 -0.85
C LEU A 82 -0.96 -8.63 0.67
N TYR A 83 -0.74 -9.72 1.41
CA TYR A 83 -0.79 -9.71 2.87
C TYR A 83 0.23 -8.73 3.48
N THR A 84 1.48 -8.73 2.98
CA THR A 84 2.49 -7.79 3.48
C THR A 84 2.16 -6.33 3.21
N ILE A 85 1.47 -6.02 2.12
CA ILE A 85 1.03 -4.65 1.81
C ILE A 85 -0.22 -4.29 2.65
N GLN A 86 -1.11 -5.25 2.89
CA GLN A 86 -2.29 -5.06 3.74
C GLN A 86 -1.93 -4.72 5.18
N HIS A 87 -0.98 -5.45 5.76
CA HIS A 87 -0.59 -5.32 7.17
C HIS A 87 0.68 -4.49 7.41
N GLY A 88 1.43 -4.19 6.34
CA GLY A 88 2.64 -3.38 6.42
C GLY A 88 2.38 -1.89 6.30
N ASN A 89 3.41 -1.12 6.66
CA ASN A 89 3.55 0.29 6.33
C ASN A 89 4.53 0.46 5.15
N ALA A 90 4.66 1.68 4.64
CA ALA A 90 5.52 1.95 3.48
C ALA A 90 7.00 1.69 3.77
N ILE A 91 7.44 1.88 5.02
CA ILE A 91 8.82 1.61 5.46
C ILE A 91 9.14 0.11 5.40
N ILE A 92 8.20 -0.73 5.83
CA ILE A 92 8.33 -2.19 5.76
C ILE A 92 8.36 -2.64 4.29
N LEU A 93 7.53 -2.04 3.43
CA LEU A 93 7.60 -2.31 1.99
C LEU A 93 8.93 -1.86 1.41
N ASP A 94 9.49 -0.72 1.83
CA ASP A 94 10.80 -0.26 1.40
C ASP A 94 11.92 -1.20 1.86
N LEU A 95 11.84 -1.71 3.09
CA LEU A 95 12.79 -2.69 3.62
C LEU A 95 12.78 -3.99 2.81
N PHE A 96 11.61 -4.53 2.48
CA PHE A 96 11.50 -5.79 1.76
C PHE A 96 11.69 -5.64 0.24
N LEU A 97 11.02 -4.69 -0.38
CA LEU A 97 11.02 -4.58 -1.84
C LEU A 97 12.15 -3.68 -2.34
N SER A 98 12.55 -2.67 -1.57
CA SER A 98 13.59 -1.70 -1.94
C SER A 98 13.43 -1.24 -3.40
N ASP A 99 14.50 -1.16 -4.18
CA ASP A 99 14.47 -0.81 -5.61
C ASP A 99 14.27 -2.02 -6.54
N ARG A 100 13.93 -3.21 -6.02
CA ARG A 100 13.76 -4.43 -6.83
C ARG A 100 12.62 -4.33 -7.82
N ILE A 101 11.64 -3.47 -7.56
CA ILE A 101 10.56 -3.14 -8.51
C ILE A 101 11.10 -2.70 -9.87
N LEU A 102 12.25 -2.02 -9.90
CA LEU A 102 12.86 -1.51 -11.14
C LEU A 102 13.54 -2.61 -11.97
N HIS A 103 13.78 -3.77 -11.38
CA HIS A 103 14.50 -4.89 -12.01
C HIS A 103 13.58 -6.08 -12.32
N LEU A 104 12.41 -6.14 -11.68
CA LEU A 104 11.46 -7.25 -11.80
C LEU A 104 10.15 -6.76 -12.42
N PRO A 105 9.94 -6.95 -13.74
CA PRO A 105 8.76 -6.42 -14.43
C PRO A 105 7.45 -7.03 -13.91
N LEU A 106 7.47 -8.28 -13.45
CA LEU A 106 6.30 -8.92 -12.85
C LEU A 106 5.86 -8.21 -11.56
N LEU A 107 6.82 -7.79 -10.73
CA LEU A 107 6.55 -7.07 -9.50
C LEU A 107 6.02 -5.65 -9.80
N GLU A 108 6.62 -4.98 -10.77
CA GLU A 108 6.13 -3.67 -11.24
C GLU A 108 4.69 -3.76 -11.72
N ILE A 109 4.38 -4.70 -12.63
CA ILE A 109 3.02 -4.91 -13.16
C ILE A 109 2.05 -5.28 -12.02
N TYR A 110 2.46 -6.13 -11.08
CA TYR A 110 1.59 -6.50 -9.97
C TYR A 110 1.23 -5.29 -9.11
N LEU A 111 2.23 -4.52 -8.65
CA LEU A 111 2.02 -3.37 -7.78
C LEU A 111 1.33 -2.21 -8.49
N THR A 112 1.74 -1.90 -9.72
CA THR A 112 1.27 -0.70 -10.45
C THR A 112 0.01 -0.94 -11.26
N ASP A 113 -0.20 -2.14 -11.84
CA ASP A 113 -1.40 -2.44 -12.65
C ASP A 113 -2.45 -3.18 -11.83
N THR A 114 -2.06 -4.32 -11.28
CA THR A 114 -3.02 -5.30 -10.76
C THR A 114 -3.63 -4.80 -9.46
N LEU A 115 -2.81 -4.33 -8.53
CA LEU A 115 -3.27 -3.83 -7.24
C LEU A 115 -3.99 -2.49 -7.37
N LEU A 116 -3.42 -1.53 -8.10
CA LEU A 116 -3.96 -0.17 -8.16
C LEU A 116 -5.18 -0.03 -9.05
N PHE A 117 -5.24 -0.71 -10.21
CA PHE A 117 -6.32 -0.49 -11.19
C PHE A 117 -7.35 -1.64 -11.25
N ARG A 118 -6.96 -2.90 -10.94
CA ARG A 118 -7.85 -4.06 -11.12
C ARG A 118 -8.54 -4.52 -9.84
N LYS A 119 -7.85 -4.55 -8.69
CA LYS A 119 -8.37 -5.16 -7.45
C LYS A 119 -9.17 -4.21 -6.52
N GLN A 120 -9.34 -2.93 -6.87
CA GLN A 120 -9.99 -1.89 -6.05
C GLN A 120 -9.71 -2.04 -4.54
N LEU A 121 -8.49 -1.70 -4.12
CA LEU A 121 -8.04 -1.87 -2.75
C LEU A 121 -8.59 -0.79 -1.81
N SER A 122 -8.45 -1.01 -0.49
CA SER A 122 -8.73 0.06 0.47
C SER A 122 -7.76 1.21 0.29
N ILE A 123 -8.24 2.43 0.53
CA ILE A 123 -7.46 3.64 0.21
C ILE A 123 -6.17 3.73 1.03
N ASP A 124 -6.16 3.17 2.23
CA ASP A 124 -4.97 3.12 3.08
C ASP A 124 -3.88 2.21 2.51
N ILE A 125 -4.27 1.09 1.88
CA ILE A 125 -3.34 0.18 1.19
C ILE A 125 -2.76 0.88 -0.03
N VAL A 126 -3.61 1.52 -0.84
CA VAL A 126 -3.19 2.32 -2.00
C VAL A 126 -2.20 3.39 -1.56
N ARG A 127 -2.51 4.13 -0.49
CA ARG A 127 -1.62 5.14 0.08
C ARG A 127 -0.27 4.54 0.46
N THR A 128 -0.25 3.36 1.08
CA THR A 128 0.98 2.66 1.46
C THR A 128 1.84 2.32 0.25
N ILE A 129 1.23 1.80 -0.83
CA ILE A 129 1.91 1.51 -2.10
C ILE A 129 2.46 2.80 -2.72
N LEU A 130 1.64 3.85 -2.83
CA LEU A 130 2.04 5.11 -3.45
C LEU A 130 3.17 5.80 -2.67
N ILE A 131 3.12 5.78 -1.33
CA ILE A 131 4.22 6.29 -0.50
C ILE A 131 5.50 5.51 -0.79
N TYR A 132 5.45 4.18 -0.81
CA TYR A 132 6.60 3.34 -1.14
C TYR A 132 7.22 3.72 -2.50
N LEU A 133 6.40 3.95 -3.54
CA LEU A 133 6.89 4.42 -4.84
C LEU A 133 7.58 5.79 -4.77
N THR A 134 7.19 6.65 -3.84
CA THR A 134 7.82 7.97 -3.64
C THR A 134 9.07 7.98 -2.76
N MET A 135 9.46 6.87 -2.14
CA MET A 135 10.60 6.84 -1.22
C MET A 135 11.98 6.83 -1.92
N SER A 136 12.05 6.56 -3.22
CA SER A 136 13.31 6.57 -4.01
C SER A 136 13.12 7.39 -5.28
N THR A 137 14.11 8.20 -5.66
CA THR A 137 14.05 9.06 -6.86
C THR A 137 13.86 8.23 -8.13
N ASN A 138 14.54 7.09 -8.23
CA ASN A 138 14.43 6.19 -9.39
C ASN A 138 13.01 5.60 -9.52
N ARG A 139 12.37 5.28 -8.39
CA ARG A 139 10.98 4.77 -8.36
C ARG A 139 9.97 5.87 -8.67
N ILE A 140 10.26 7.11 -8.27
CA ILE A 140 9.42 8.26 -8.64
C ILE A 140 9.37 8.40 -10.16
N GLU A 141 10.54 8.52 -10.79
CA GLU A 141 10.66 8.79 -12.23
C GLU A 141 10.14 7.63 -13.09
N LYS A 142 10.42 6.37 -12.70
CA LYS A 142 10.04 5.21 -13.52
C LYS A 142 8.65 4.64 -13.24
N CYS A 143 8.17 4.71 -12.00
CA CYS A 143 6.93 4.03 -11.61
C CYS A 143 5.84 5.02 -11.20
N PHE A 144 6.12 5.90 -10.23
CA PHE A 144 5.10 6.79 -9.67
C PHE A 144 4.53 7.77 -10.71
N GLU A 145 5.38 8.41 -11.50
CA GLU A 145 4.95 9.34 -12.55
C GLU A 145 4.07 8.65 -13.60
N ASN A 146 4.44 7.43 -14.01
CA ASN A 146 3.66 6.60 -14.94
C ASN A 146 2.30 6.18 -14.35
N VAL A 147 2.27 5.78 -13.08
CA VAL A 147 1.02 5.46 -12.36
C VAL A 147 0.10 6.67 -12.29
N PHE A 148 0.64 7.84 -11.95
CA PHE A 148 -0.13 9.08 -11.89
C PHE A 148 -0.70 9.48 -13.27
N GLN A 149 0.13 9.44 -14.32
CA GLN A 149 -0.33 9.71 -15.69
C GLN A 149 -1.45 8.77 -16.14
N ARG A 150 -1.41 7.50 -15.72
CA ARG A 150 -2.46 6.53 -16.03
C ARG A 150 -3.74 6.81 -15.27
N PHE A 151 -3.67 7.21 -14.00
CA PHE A 151 -4.87 7.68 -13.28
C PHE A 151 -5.50 8.88 -13.97
N LEU A 152 -4.71 9.86 -14.40
CA LEU A 152 -5.20 11.02 -15.14
C LEU A 152 -5.83 10.63 -16.47
N THR A 153 -5.18 9.73 -17.22
CA THR A 153 -5.65 9.26 -18.52
C THR A 153 -6.97 8.50 -18.41
N LEU A 154 -7.12 7.64 -17.40
CA LEU A 154 -8.39 6.96 -17.15
C LEU A 154 -9.48 7.93 -16.71
N TRP A 155 -9.16 8.87 -15.82
CA TRP A 155 -10.10 9.89 -15.38
C TRP A 155 -10.57 10.78 -16.54
N SER A 156 -9.71 11.07 -17.53
CA SER A 156 -10.06 11.90 -18.69
C SER A 156 -10.72 11.15 -19.85
N GLN A 157 -11.03 9.86 -19.69
CA GLN A 157 -11.72 9.06 -20.71
C GLN A 157 -13.25 9.08 -20.53
N GLU A 158 -13.96 9.40 -21.60
CA GLU A 158 -15.43 9.36 -21.63
C GLU A 158 -15.98 7.95 -21.36
N SER A 159 -15.32 6.92 -21.90
CA SER A 159 -15.68 5.52 -21.66
C SER A 159 -15.59 5.16 -20.19
N PHE A 160 -14.58 5.62 -19.47
CA PHE A 160 -14.46 5.40 -18.04
C PHE A 160 -15.62 6.06 -17.29
N ILE A 161 -15.95 7.30 -17.59
CA ILE A 161 -17.07 8.02 -16.95
C ILE A 161 -18.41 7.32 -17.22
N ARG A 162 -18.60 6.79 -18.45
CA ARG A 162 -19.84 6.14 -18.87
C ARG A 162 -20.04 4.73 -18.29
N PHE A 163 -18.96 3.97 -18.12
CA PHE A 163 -19.04 2.55 -17.76
C PHE A 163 -18.53 2.23 -16.36
N SER A 164 -17.85 3.15 -15.67
CA SER A 164 -17.42 2.93 -14.29
C SER A 164 -18.58 3.03 -13.30
N SER A 165 -18.51 2.24 -12.24
CA SER A 165 -19.43 2.39 -11.11
C SER A 165 -19.12 3.67 -10.33
N ASN A 166 -20.10 4.17 -9.58
CA ASN A 166 -19.91 5.31 -8.70
C ASN A 166 -18.71 5.12 -7.74
N THR A 167 -18.54 3.91 -7.20
CA THR A 167 -17.46 3.56 -6.28
C THR A 167 -16.10 3.52 -6.98
N GLN A 168 -16.01 2.99 -8.20
CA GLN A 168 -14.78 2.94 -8.97
C GLN A 168 -14.34 4.33 -9.40
N HIS A 169 -15.27 5.16 -9.88
CA HIS A 169 -14.98 6.56 -10.19
C HIS A 169 -14.46 7.30 -8.95
N PHE A 170 -15.12 7.13 -7.79
CA PHE A 170 -14.69 7.78 -6.56
C PHE A 170 -13.29 7.30 -6.13
N TYR A 171 -13.01 6.02 -6.27
CA TYR A 171 -11.70 5.43 -5.98
C TYR A 171 -10.60 6.07 -6.82
N ILE A 172 -10.80 6.22 -8.14
CA ILE A 172 -9.81 6.89 -9.01
C ILE A 172 -9.60 8.36 -8.58
N CYS A 173 -10.65 9.09 -8.23
CA CYS A 173 -10.50 10.45 -7.69
C CYS A 173 -9.67 10.49 -6.40
N GLN A 174 -9.89 9.53 -5.48
CA GLN A 174 -9.08 9.43 -4.25
C GLN A 174 -7.61 9.12 -4.54
N CYS A 175 -7.33 8.20 -5.48
CA CYS A 175 -5.96 7.89 -5.91
C CYS A 175 -5.25 9.14 -6.47
N ILE A 176 -5.93 9.93 -7.30
CA ILE A 176 -5.40 11.18 -7.85
C ILE A 176 -5.06 12.17 -6.72
N CYS A 177 -5.96 12.36 -5.74
CA CYS A 177 -5.70 13.23 -4.59
C CYS A 177 -4.44 12.81 -3.82
N ILE A 178 -4.25 11.51 -3.60
CA ILE A 178 -3.07 10.98 -2.89
C ILE A 178 -1.81 11.20 -3.72
N CYS A 179 -1.83 10.93 -5.03
CA CYS A 179 -0.68 11.21 -5.89
C CYS A 179 -0.28 12.70 -5.84
N LEU A 180 -1.26 13.61 -5.86
CA LEU A 180 -1.03 15.06 -5.76
C LEU A 180 -0.56 15.53 -4.37
N SER A 181 -0.84 14.77 -3.30
CA SER A 181 -0.36 15.08 -1.96
C SER A 181 1.07 14.59 -1.74
N LEU A 182 1.45 13.46 -2.35
CA LEU A 182 2.74 12.79 -2.17
C LEU A 182 3.89 13.35 -3.01
N ASN A 183 3.63 14.22 -3.98
CA ASN A 183 4.74 14.82 -4.72
C ASN A 183 4.46 16.27 -5.09
N LYS A 184 5.13 17.20 -4.38
CA LYS A 184 5.07 18.65 -4.64
C LYS A 184 5.72 19.04 -5.96
N GLN A 185 6.54 18.16 -6.53
CA GLN A 185 7.24 18.36 -7.79
C GLN A 185 7.04 17.12 -8.65
N LEU A 186 5.79 16.83 -9.02
CA LEU A 186 5.51 15.93 -10.15
C LEU A 186 6.25 16.49 -11.37
N LYS A 187 7.42 15.94 -11.66
CA LYS A 187 8.21 16.33 -12.81
C LYS A 187 7.61 15.60 -13.99
N LEU A 188 6.59 16.21 -14.58
CA LEU A 188 6.02 15.75 -15.83
C LEU A 188 7.07 15.98 -16.93
N ASN A 189 8.02 15.07 -17.03
CA ASN A 189 9.34 15.33 -17.62
C ASN A 189 9.30 15.52 -19.14
N GLU A 190 8.25 15.09 -19.86
CA GLU A 190 8.31 15.12 -21.33
C GLU A 190 7.03 15.59 -22.05
N ASP A 191 5.90 15.80 -21.36
CA ASP A 191 4.61 16.02 -22.05
C ASP A 191 3.60 16.87 -21.25
N LYS A 192 4.06 18.01 -20.69
CA LYS A 192 3.18 18.93 -19.94
C LYS A 192 1.93 19.31 -20.73
N ASP A 193 2.06 19.58 -22.03
CA ASP A 193 0.93 19.97 -22.87
C ASP A 193 -0.07 18.83 -23.06
N LYS A 194 0.39 17.58 -23.23
CA LYS A 194 -0.54 16.43 -23.32
C LYS A 194 -1.28 16.21 -22.01
N ILE A 195 -0.62 16.44 -20.88
CA ILE A 195 -1.24 16.32 -19.56
C ILE A 195 -2.24 17.44 -19.34
N ILE A 196 -1.91 18.68 -19.71
CA ILE A 196 -2.85 19.80 -19.69
C ILE A 196 -4.07 19.48 -20.54
N MET A 197 -3.88 19.03 -21.77
CA MET A 197 -4.98 18.67 -22.67
C MET A 197 -5.82 17.51 -22.11
N SER A 198 -5.20 16.50 -21.53
CA SER A 198 -5.88 15.39 -20.86
C SER A 198 -6.71 15.89 -19.67
N VAL A 199 -6.16 16.75 -18.83
CA VAL A 199 -6.85 17.34 -17.67
C VAL A 199 -8.01 18.21 -18.12
N LEU A 200 -7.81 19.12 -19.09
CA LEU A 200 -8.87 19.96 -19.63
C LEU A 200 -10.00 19.15 -20.27
N ASN A 201 -9.66 18.11 -21.03
CA ASN A 201 -10.65 17.19 -21.58
C ASN A 201 -11.41 16.44 -20.46
N GLY A 202 -10.70 15.98 -19.43
CA GLY A 202 -11.32 15.34 -18.27
C GLY A 202 -12.29 16.28 -17.55
N ILE A 203 -11.89 17.51 -17.28
CA ILE A 203 -12.76 18.55 -16.70
C ILE A 203 -14.02 18.73 -17.55
N ARG A 204 -13.85 18.90 -18.86
CA ARG A 204 -14.97 19.09 -19.80
C ARG A 204 -15.98 17.95 -19.72
N ILE A 205 -15.52 16.70 -19.87
CA ILE A 205 -16.42 15.54 -19.90
C ILE A 205 -17.13 15.37 -18.54
N HIS A 206 -16.45 15.64 -17.42
CA HIS A 206 -17.11 15.57 -16.13
C HIS A 206 -18.17 16.64 -15.96
N ILE A 207 -17.92 17.89 -16.38
CA ILE A 207 -18.89 18.99 -16.27
C ILE A 207 -20.11 18.75 -17.17
N GLU A 208 -19.90 18.19 -18.36
CA GLU A 208 -20.98 17.82 -19.29
C GLU A 208 -21.82 16.63 -18.79
N SER A 209 -21.38 15.92 -17.74
CA SER A 209 -22.11 14.78 -17.20
C SER A 209 -23.47 15.17 -16.62
N THR A 210 -24.49 14.37 -16.92
CA THR A 210 -25.83 14.53 -16.32
C THR A 210 -25.86 14.14 -14.84
N PHE A 211 -24.88 13.37 -14.36
CA PHE A 211 -24.78 12.93 -12.98
C PHE A 211 -24.08 13.97 -12.09
N ASP A 212 -24.79 14.50 -11.11
CA ASP A 212 -24.28 15.50 -10.17
C ASP A 212 -22.98 15.08 -9.47
N TYR A 213 -22.88 13.84 -9.01
CA TYR A 213 -21.69 13.36 -8.30
C TYR A 213 -20.45 13.34 -9.21
N ILE A 214 -20.62 13.06 -10.51
CA ILE A 214 -19.54 13.08 -11.50
C ILE A 214 -19.09 14.53 -11.72
N ARG A 215 -20.04 15.46 -11.93
CA ARG A 215 -19.75 16.88 -12.08
C ARG A 215 -18.97 17.42 -10.88
N ARG A 216 -19.45 17.19 -9.66
CA ARG A 216 -18.82 17.68 -8.43
C ARG A 216 -17.39 17.16 -8.26
N ARG A 217 -17.17 15.86 -8.45
CA ARG A 217 -15.83 15.26 -8.38
C ARG A 217 -14.91 15.81 -9.45
N GLY A 218 -15.43 15.98 -10.67
CA GLY A 218 -14.68 16.51 -11.80
C GLY A 218 -14.20 17.94 -11.57
N GLN A 219 -15.09 18.79 -11.06
CA GLN A 219 -14.79 20.17 -10.71
C GLN A 219 -13.71 20.25 -9.62
N PHE A 220 -13.89 19.53 -8.51
CA PHE A 220 -12.90 19.51 -7.42
C PHE A 220 -11.54 19.00 -7.88
N ILE A 221 -11.48 17.84 -8.56
CA ILE A 221 -10.22 17.25 -9.03
C ILE A 221 -9.55 18.17 -10.07
N GLY A 222 -10.33 18.80 -10.95
CA GLY A 222 -9.84 19.77 -11.92
C GLY A 222 -9.15 20.97 -11.28
N GLU A 223 -9.80 21.60 -10.29
CA GLU A 223 -9.22 22.70 -9.50
C GLU A 223 -7.93 22.25 -8.82
N LEU A 224 -7.97 21.11 -8.15
CA LEU A 224 -6.83 20.59 -7.38
C LEU A 224 -5.61 20.32 -8.28
N ILE A 225 -5.81 19.69 -9.44
CA ILE A 225 -4.73 19.41 -10.39
C ILE A 225 -4.10 20.71 -10.90
N ILE A 226 -4.94 21.65 -11.34
CA ILE A 226 -4.47 22.94 -11.87
C ILE A 226 -3.68 23.73 -10.82
N GLN A 227 -4.16 23.73 -9.58
CA GLN A 227 -3.50 24.38 -8.46
C GLN A 227 -2.17 23.71 -8.11
N ARG A 228 -2.10 22.37 -8.09
CA ARG A 228 -0.92 21.63 -7.58
C ARG A 228 0.19 21.46 -8.60
N ILE A 229 -0.14 21.33 -9.89
CA ILE A 229 0.86 21.13 -10.94
C ILE A 229 1.33 22.47 -11.53
N ASN A 230 0.78 23.61 -11.06
CA ASN A 230 1.06 24.94 -11.60
C ASN A 230 0.93 24.95 -13.13
N LEU A 231 -0.13 24.31 -13.66
CA LEU A 231 -0.36 24.21 -15.10
C LEU A 231 -0.57 25.58 -15.74
N PHE A 232 -0.99 26.56 -14.95
CA PHE A 232 -1.18 27.94 -15.36
C PHE A 232 -0.44 28.91 -14.43
N SER A 233 -0.23 30.13 -14.91
CA SER A 233 0.25 31.27 -14.10
C SER A 233 -0.62 31.42 -12.84
N PRO A 234 -0.08 31.89 -11.70
CA PRO A 234 -0.85 32.13 -10.47
C PRO A 234 -2.07 33.05 -10.66
N SER A 235 -2.13 33.82 -11.75
CA SER A 235 -3.28 34.64 -12.15
C SER A 235 -4.43 33.86 -12.81
N ASN A 236 -4.21 32.61 -13.23
CA ASN A 236 -5.14 31.79 -14.03
C ASN A 236 -5.54 30.52 -13.27
N GLN A 237 -5.89 30.66 -11.99
CA GLN A 237 -6.43 29.56 -11.21
C GLN A 237 -7.85 29.25 -11.66
N LEU A 238 -8.17 27.96 -11.79
CA LEU A 238 -9.53 27.52 -12.09
C LEU A 238 -10.34 27.49 -10.80
N HIS A 239 -11.55 28.05 -10.84
CA HIS A 239 -12.50 28.01 -9.73
C HIS A 239 -13.93 27.77 -10.25
N PHE A 240 -14.66 26.89 -9.58
CA PHE A 240 -16.04 26.57 -9.81
C PHE A 240 -16.86 26.85 -8.54
N ASP A 241 -17.87 27.70 -8.69
CA ASP A 241 -18.79 28.06 -7.60
C ASP A 241 -20.02 27.13 -7.52
N THR A 242 -20.11 26.13 -8.40
CA THR A 242 -21.35 25.37 -8.64
C THR A 242 -21.47 24.08 -7.84
N TYR A 243 -20.43 23.66 -7.13
CA TYR A 243 -20.47 22.47 -6.29
C TYR A 243 -20.35 22.81 -4.80
N ASP A 244 -21.07 22.04 -3.99
CA ASP A 244 -20.98 22.14 -2.54
C ASP A 244 -19.63 21.59 -2.04
N LYS A 245 -18.73 22.51 -1.65
CA LYS A 245 -17.43 22.19 -1.05
C LYS A 245 -17.55 21.49 0.30
N ASN A 246 -18.69 21.61 0.98
CA ASN A 246 -18.96 20.95 2.25
C ASN A 246 -19.56 19.54 2.06
N HIS A 247 -19.79 19.09 0.84
CA HIS A 247 -20.29 17.75 0.58
C HIS A 247 -19.32 16.68 1.12
N SER A 248 -19.84 15.63 1.76
CA SER A 248 -19.04 14.60 2.47
C SER A 248 -17.92 13.99 1.60
N GLU A 249 -18.24 13.63 0.35
CA GLU A 249 -17.26 13.13 -0.61
C GLU A 249 -16.12 14.11 -0.89
N ILE A 250 -16.44 15.41 -1.04
CA ILE A 250 -15.43 16.44 -1.27
C ILE A 250 -14.57 16.62 -0.03
N GLN A 251 -15.14 16.60 1.17
CA GLN A 251 -14.36 16.64 2.41
C GLN A 251 -13.37 15.48 2.51
N ILE A 252 -13.76 14.27 2.08
CA ILE A 252 -12.85 13.11 2.03
C ILE A 252 -11.72 13.38 1.04
N LEU A 253 -12.03 13.84 -0.18
CA LEU A 253 -11.02 14.14 -1.20
C LEU A 253 -10.08 15.26 -0.78
N THR A 254 -10.58 16.32 -0.13
CA THR A 254 -9.80 17.41 0.44
C THR A 254 -8.84 16.91 1.50
N LYS A 255 -9.32 16.10 2.45
CA LYS A 255 -8.47 15.47 3.46
C LYS A 255 -7.33 14.68 2.80
N LEU A 256 -7.64 13.86 1.79
CA LEU A 256 -6.62 13.08 1.08
C LEU A 256 -5.58 13.96 0.37
N ALA A 257 -6.01 15.07 -0.22
CA ALA A 257 -5.14 16.02 -0.92
C ALA A 257 -4.25 16.86 0.02
N GLU A 258 -4.69 17.08 1.26
CA GLU A 258 -4.00 17.86 2.29
C GLU A 258 -3.05 17.03 3.17
N LEU A 259 -3.14 15.70 3.13
CA LEU A 259 -2.23 14.80 3.83
C LEU A 259 -0.80 14.98 3.30
N ASN A 260 -0.07 15.93 3.89
CA ASN A 260 1.37 16.05 3.78
C ASN A 260 2.03 14.78 4.33
N HIS A 261 3.26 14.51 3.88
CA HIS A 261 4.13 13.37 4.20
C HIS A 261 4.40 13.07 5.69
N SER A 262 3.47 13.22 6.62
CA SER A 262 3.55 12.53 7.91
C SER A 262 3.41 11.03 7.62
N LEU A 263 4.54 10.44 7.24
CA LEU A 263 4.88 9.05 7.43
C LEU A 263 4.66 8.78 8.91
N ASN A 264 3.44 8.46 9.32
CA ASN A 264 3.21 7.93 10.65
C ASN A 264 1.86 7.21 10.70
N ASP A 265 1.99 5.98 11.19
CA ASP A 265 1.06 5.35 12.12
C ASP A 265 -0.17 4.66 11.51
N ARG A 266 0.08 3.68 10.65
CA ARG A 266 -0.39 2.35 11.05
C ARG A 266 0.55 1.87 12.14
N GLU A 267 0.31 2.30 13.38
CA GLU A 267 0.76 1.49 14.51
C GLU A 267 0.22 0.09 14.22
N LEU A 268 1.08 -0.91 14.31
CA LEU A 268 0.65 -2.30 14.32
C LEU A 268 -0.35 -2.38 15.48
N SER A 269 -1.65 -2.32 15.19
CA SER A 269 -2.68 -2.42 16.21
C SER A 269 -2.62 -3.83 16.76
N ASP A 270 -1.90 -3.98 17.87
CA ASP A 270 -1.78 -5.23 18.60
C ASP A 270 -3.01 -5.47 19.51
N ASP A 271 -4.00 -4.57 19.53
CA ASP A 271 -5.07 -4.62 20.54
C ASP A 271 -6.43 -5.18 20.08
N ASP A 272 -6.76 -5.20 18.78
CA ASP A 272 -8.13 -5.56 18.35
C ASP A 272 -8.38 -7.06 18.13
N ASP A 273 -7.34 -7.87 17.92
CA ASP A 273 -7.48 -9.30 17.62
C ASP A 273 -7.38 -10.17 18.88
N ASP A 274 -6.53 -9.81 19.84
CA ASP A 274 -6.42 -10.54 21.12
C ASP A 274 -7.70 -10.40 21.96
N GLU A 275 -8.41 -9.27 21.85
CA GLU A 275 -9.68 -9.08 22.54
C GLU A 275 -10.82 -9.87 21.87
N LYS A 276 -10.86 -9.93 20.52
CA LYS A 276 -11.83 -10.75 19.78
C LYS A 276 -11.61 -12.25 19.99
N GLU A 277 -10.36 -12.69 20.12
CA GLU A 277 -10.02 -14.09 20.39
C GLU A 277 -10.30 -14.47 21.86
N LYS A 278 -10.04 -13.57 22.82
CA LYS A 278 -10.49 -13.73 24.23
C LYS A 278 -12.02 -13.75 24.37
N ILE A 279 -12.75 -12.95 23.60
CA ILE A 279 -14.22 -12.94 23.58
C ILE A 279 -14.77 -14.24 22.96
N ARG A 280 -14.14 -14.76 21.89
CA ARG A 280 -14.49 -16.08 21.31
C ARG A 280 -14.20 -17.23 22.26
N MET A 281 -13.07 -17.20 22.97
CA MET A 281 -12.71 -18.22 23.97
C MET A 281 -13.64 -18.19 25.19
N LYS A 282 -14.03 -17.01 25.68
CA LYS A 282 -15.02 -16.87 26.76
C LYS A 282 -16.41 -17.38 26.38
N LYS A 283 -16.86 -17.11 25.14
CA LYS A 283 -18.14 -17.65 24.64
C LYS A 283 -18.11 -19.17 24.47
N GLY A 284 -17.00 -19.73 23.98
CA GLY A 284 -16.85 -21.19 23.86
C GLY A 284 -16.78 -21.92 25.21
N GLN A 285 -16.19 -21.31 26.23
CA GLN A 285 -16.15 -21.87 27.58
C GLN A 285 -17.50 -21.82 28.31
N SER A 286 -18.33 -20.79 28.07
CA SER A 286 -19.69 -20.74 28.65
C SER A 286 -20.62 -21.78 28.05
N THR A 287 -20.47 -22.08 26.75
CA THR A 287 -21.27 -23.13 26.11
C THR A 287 -20.89 -24.52 26.64
N ILE A 288 -19.62 -24.79 26.92
CA ILE A 288 -19.17 -26.08 27.47
C ILE A 288 -19.59 -26.27 28.94
N THR A 289 -19.69 -25.19 29.73
CA THR A 289 -20.17 -25.28 31.12
C THR A 289 -21.68 -25.46 31.23
N GLU A 290 -22.46 -25.01 30.24
CA GLU A 290 -23.91 -25.31 30.17
C GLU A 290 -24.20 -26.76 29.79
N TYR A 291 -23.32 -27.42 29.01
CA TYR A 291 -23.48 -28.85 28.65
C TYR A 291 -22.95 -29.83 29.72
N LEU A 292 -22.21 -29.37 30.73
CA LEU A 292 -21.68 -30.20 31.81
C LEU A 292 -22.45 -30.08 33.13
N ASN A 293 -23.48 -29.22 33.18
CA ASN A 293 -24.36 -29.02 34.35
C ASN A 293 -25.83 -29.42 34.08
N LEU A 294 -26.07 -30.23 33.04
CA LEU A 294 -27.31 -30.99 32.80
C LEU A 294 -27.01 -32.49 32.95
#